data_AF-A0A328WDA0-F1
#
_entry.id   AF-A0A328WDA0-F1
#
_cell.length_a   1.000
_cell.length_b   1.000
_cell.length_c   1.000
_cell.angle_alpha   90.00
_cell.angle_beta   90.00
_cell.angle_gamma   90.00
#
_symmetry.space_group_name_H-M   'P 1'
#
loop_
_entity.id
_entity.type
_entity.pdbx_description
1 polymer ?
#
loop_
_entity_poly.entity_id
_entity_poly.type
_entity_poly.pdbx_seq_one_letter_code
_entity_poly.pdbx_strand_id
1 'polypeptide(L)'
;MLNVQIVLFDGFDLLDAIAPYEVFCAAAMNAENALNVELVTAEGPRSVPSGINGLRIEASGRLDPERAGIILVPGASGDVEGDGPDSVPAILGRAMDTELTGMIEQALQHKDRIVATVCGGSLVLAMGGLLEGRPAVTNHLGMALLSATGAVPVSARVVDDGNLVTGGGVTSGLDVALYLVERELGPRIAHAVEQLFEYERRGTVWKDTGIKPNVNKSVTSDEPNAAVNKTAMIPTPNSQHSKSIQASVFDGDWETTIATPVGKMEVKLSILTRDDLIQGTATQGDETIEFMNPVLQDNKLAWSLRITKPMRLNLKFEVVADGDHMVGIAKAGLLPASKLTGNRVT
;
A
#
# COMPACT_ATOMS: atom_id res chain seq x y z
N MET A 1 -1.00 11.83 30.72
CA MET A 1 -0.18 10.63 30.49
C MET A 1 -0.48 10.16 29.07
N LEU A 2 0.54 10.13 28.22
CA LEU A 2 0.50 9.64 26.84
C LEU A 2 0.55 8.11 26.87
N ASN A 3 -0.43 7.43 26.27
CA ASN A 3 -0.40 5.97 26.16
C ASN A 3 0.22 5.55 24.83
N VAL A 4 1.10 4.55 24.87
CA VAL A 4 1.73 3.99 23.68
C VAL A 4 1.42 2.50 23.63
N GLN A 5 0.66 2.09 22.62
CA GLN A 5 0.29 0.71 22.35
C GLN A 5 1.09 0.18 21.17
N ILE A 6 2.02 -0.73 21.39
CA ILE A 6 2.80 -1.36 20.33
C ILE A 6 2.17 -2.71 20.02
N VAL A 7 1.70 -2.86 18.78
CA VAL A 7 1.00 -4.05 18.31
C VAL A 7 1.98 -5.18 18.03
N LEU A 8 1.67 -6.39 18.48
CA LEU A 8 2.33 -7.63 18.10
C LEU A 8 1.34 -8.55 17.38
N PHE A 9 1.80 -9.20 16.31
CA PHE A 9 1.06 -10.23 15.57
C PHE A 9 2.00 -11.37 15.19
N ASP A 10 1.50 -12.58 14.91
CA ASP A 10 2.37 -13.72 14.58
C ASP A 10 3.26 -13.42 13.36
N GLY A 11 4.57 -13.53 13.52
CA GLY A 11 5.55 -13.24 12.46
C GLY A 11 5.98 -11.77 12.36
N PHE A 12 5.61 -10.92 13.32
CA PHE A 12 6.10 -9.54 13.39
C PHE A 12 7.63 -9.48 13.35
N ASP A 13 8.19 -8.43 12.75
CA ASP A 13 9.63 -8.17 12.83
C ASP A 13 9.96 -7.69 14.24
N LEU A 14 10.88 -8.40 14.90
CA LEU A 14 11.20 -8.15 16.29
C LEU A 14 11.73 -6.73 16.53
N LEU A 15 12.60 -6.25 15.65
CA LEU A 15 13.25 -4.95 15.86
C LEU A 15 12.29 -3.80 15.55
N ASP A 16 11.36 -3.98 14.62
CA ASP A 16 10.30 -3.01 14.34
C ASP A 16 9.43 -2.69 15.57
N ALA A 17 9.23 -3.65 16.47
CA ALA A 17 8.45 -3.46 17.70
C ALA A 17 9.34 -3.02 18.88
N ILE A 18 10.48 -3.69 19.07
CA ILE A 18 11.30 -3.51 20.28
C ILE A 18 12.12 -2.22 20.24
N ALA A 19 12.60 -1.76 19.08
CA ALA A 19 13.32 -0.50 19.02
C ALA A 19 12.45 0.70 19.43
N PRO A 20 11.21 0.87 18.91
CA PRO A 20 10.30 1.87 19.45
C PRO A 20 9.95 1.67 20.92
N TYR A 21 9.73 0.42 21.36
CA TYR A 21 9.42 0.11 22.75
C TYR A 21 10.50 0.66 23.69
N GLU A 22 11.77 0.37 23.40
CA GLU A 22 12.91 0.87 24.20
C GLU A 22 12.98 2.39 24.21
N VAL A 23 12.78 3.06 23.06
CA VAL A 23 12.76 4.53 22.99
C VAL A 23 11.65 5.14 23.86
N PHE A 24 10.43 4.59 23.78
CA PHE A 24 9.31 5.11 24.58
C PHE A 24 9.48 4.82 26.08
N CYS A 25 10.03 3.66 26.45
CA CYS A 25 10.37 3.33 27.83
C CYS A 25 11.45 4.27 28.38
N ALA A 26 12.51 4.54 27.61
CA ALA A 26 13.54 5.51 27.98
C ALA A 26 12.97 6.93 28.13
N ALA A 27 12.04 7.33 27.26
CA ALA A 27 11.33 8.60 27.40
C ALA A 27 10.49 8.65 28.70
N ALA A 28 9.80 7.56 29.04
CA ALA A 28 9.02 7.44 30.29
C ALA A 28 9.90 7.58 31.54
N MET A 29 11.12 7.03 31.51
CA MET A 29 12.10 7.19 32.60
C MET A 29 12.58 8.63 32.78
N ASN A 30 12.63 9.40 31.68
CA ASN A 30 13.07 10.80 31.68
C ASN A 30 11.93 11.81 31.87
N ALA A 31 10.67 11.36 31.83
CA ALA A 31 9.49 12.21 31.91
C ALA A 31 8.52 11.64 32.96
N GLU A 32 8.62 12.14 34.20
CA GLU A 32 7.86 11.67 35.36
C GLU A 32 6.37 11.44 35.06
N ASN A 33 5.94 10.18 35.05
CA ASN A 33 4.56 9.73 34.80
C ASN A 33 3.93 10.30 33.51
N ALA A 34 4.75 10.69 32.53
CA ALA A 34 4.26 11.31 31.32
C ALA A 34 3.83 10.28 30.27
N LEU A 35 4.37 9.05 30.31
CA LEU A 35 4.06 7.99 29.36
C LEU A 35 3.76 6.65 30.04
N ASN A 36 2.90 5.87 29.40
CA ASN A 36 2.72 4.44 29.65
C ASN A 36 2.92 3.69 28.32
N VAL A 37 3.69 2.59 28.34
CA VAL A 37 4.02 1.80 27.15
C VAL A 37 3.57 0.36 27.37
N GLU A 38 2.81 -0.18 26.43
CA GLU A 38 2.27 -1.53 26.49
C GLU A 38 2.44 -2.28 25.17
N LEU A 39 2.66 -3.59 25.28
CA LEU A 39 2.65 -4.52 24.15
C LEU A 39 1.26 -5.16 24.09
N VAL A 40 0.59 -5.03 22.95
CA VAL A 40 -0.81 -5.46 22.77
C VAL A 40 -0.98 -6.30 21.52
N THR A 41 -2.06 -7.08 21.45
CA THR A 41 -2.50 -7.73 20.21
C THR A 41 -3.94 -7.36 19.90
N ALA A 42 -4.44 -7.67 18.70
CA ALA A 42 -5.86 -7.50 18.39
C ALA A 42 -6.73 -8.52 19.16
N GLU A 43 -6.17 -9.68 19.48
CA GLU A 43 -6.84 -10.83 20.06
C GLU A 43 -6.83 -10.83 21.60
N GLY A 44 -5.98 -10.01 22.22
CA GLY A 44 -5.81 -9.91 23.66
C GLY A 44 -4.48 -10.45 24.19
N PRO A 45 -4.36 -10.63 25.52
CA PRO A 45 -3.10 -11.05 26.14
C PRO A 45 -2.65 -12.43 25.66
N ARG A 46 -1.42 -12.53 25.13
CA ARG A 46 -0.83 -13.80 24.68
C ARG A 46 0.67 -13.68 24.42
N SER A 47 1.31 -14.85 24.37
CA SER A 47 2.67 -15.02 23.87
C SER A 47 2.68 -14.97 22.35
N VAL A 48 3.41 -14.03 21.74
CA VAL A 48 3.44 -13.79 20.28
C VAL A 48 4.81 -14.17 19.71
N PRO A 49 4.91 -15.15 18.79
CA PRO A 49 6.14 -15.44 18.07
C PRO A 49 6.47 -14.34 17.04
N SER A 50 7.68 -13.81 17.11
CA SER A 50 8.27 -12.99 16.05
C SER A 50 8.67 -13.83 14.85
N GLY A 51 8.81 -13.18 13.70
CA GLY A 51 9.30 -13.79 12.46
C GLY A 51 10.82 -14.06 12.45
N ILE A 52 11.53 -13.74 13.53
CA ILE A 52 12.96 -13.98 13.69
C ILE A 52 13.16 -15.18 14.62
N ASN A 53 13.45 -16.35 14.05
CA ASN A 53 13.70 -17.61 14.78
C ASN A 53 12.59 -18.01 15.78
N GLY A 54 11.37 -17.46 15.64
CA GLY A 54 10.25 -17.72 16.53
C GLY A 54 10.40 -17.18 17.95
N LEU A 55 11.30 -16.21 18.20
CA LEU A 55 11.44 -15.61 19.52
C LEU A 55 10.10 -15.02 19.96
N ARG A 56 9.65 -15.37 21.17
CA ARG A 56 8.31 -14.99 21.67
C ARG A 56 8.37 -13.80 22.61
N ILE A 57 7.42 -12.89 22.45
CA ILE A 57 7.22 -11.72 23.31
C ILE A 57 5.82 -11.79 23.90
N GLU A 58 5.69 -11.52 25.20
CA GLU A 58 4.39 -11.48 25.88
C GLU A 58 3.69 -10.14 25.64
N ALA A 59 2.50 -10.17 25.04
CA ALA A 59 1.59 -9.04 24.99
C ALA A 59 0.65 -9.11 26.20
N SER A 60 0.53 -8.01 26.94
CA SER A 60 -0.20 -7.94 28.21
C SER A 60 -1.68 -7.58 28.04
N GLY A 61 -2.10 -7.14 26.85
CA GLY A 61 -3.42 -6.56 26.64
C GLY A 61 -3.98 -6.73 25.23
N ARG A 62 -5.24 -6.35 25.09
CA ARG A 62 -5.89 -6.13 23.79
C ARG A 62 -5.71 -4.68 23.38
N LEU A 63 -5.48 -4.45 22.09
CA LEU A 63 -5.45 -3.12 21.50
C LEU A 63 -6.78 -2.40 21.80
N ASP A 64 -6.66 -1.20 22.37
CA ASP A 64 -7.76 -0.29 22.68
C ASP A 64 -7.71 0.90 21.69
N PRO A 65 -8.47 0.86 20.58
CA PRO A 65 -8.45 1.92 19.58
C PRO A 65 -9.10 3.23 20.06
N GLU A 66 -9.83 3.20 21.18
CA GLU A 66 -10.47 4.37 21.78
C GLU A 66 -9.53 5.17 22.69
N ARG A 67 -8.47 4.51 23.20
CA ARG A 67 -7.48 5.14 24.07
C ARG A 67 -6.64 6.17 23.32
N ALA A 68 -6.71 7.42 23.79
CA ALA A 68 -5.87 8.50 23.27
C ALA A 68 -4.38 8.21 23.48
N GLY A 69 -3.58 8.48 22.43
CA GLY A 69 -2.14 8.26 22.42
C GLY A 69 -1.61 7.78 21.08
N ILE A 70 -0.59 6.94 21.13
CA ILE A 70 0.11 6.38 19.97
C ILE A 70 -0.21 4.88 19.86
N ILE A 71 -0.56 4.43 18.66
CA ILE A 71 -0.60 3.01 18.31
C ILE A 71 0.49 2.75 17.29
N LEU A 72 1.43 1.85 17.55
CA LEU A 72 2.51 1.50 16.62
C LEU A 72 2.31 0.10 16.04
N VAL A 73 2.33 -0.01 14.72
CA VAL A 73 2.20 -1.26 13.97
C VAL A 73 3.55 -1.62 13.32
N PRO A 74 4.21 -2.72 13.72
CA PRO A 74 5.47 -3.17 13.13
C PRO A 74 5.25 -3.82 11.76
N GLY A 75 6.33 -4.07 11.03
CA GLY A 75 6.34 -4.96 9.88
C GLY A 75 6.42 -6.43 10.28
N ALA A 76 6.72 -7.26 9.29
CA ALA A 76 6.90 -8.70 9.45
C ALA A 76 8.31 -9.11 9.01
N SER A 77 8.81 -10.18 9.62
CA SER A 77 10.03 -10.86 9.18
C SER A 77 9.66 -12.25 8.67
N GLY A 78 10.24 -12.63 7.54
CA GLY A 78 9.96 -13.90 6.88
C GLY A 78 10.71 -14.01 5.56
N ASP A 79 10.30 -14.95 4.72
CA ASP A 79 10.89 -15.12 3.41
C ASP A 79 10.62 -13.90 2.53
N VAL A 80 11.69 -13.35 1.96
CA VAL A 80 11.63 -12.19 1.06
C VAL A 80 11.28 -12.61 -0.37
N GLU A 81 11.58 -13.86 -0.72
CA GLU A 81 11.30 -14.46 -2.01
C GLU A 81 10.31 -15.63 -1.86
N GLY A 82 9.41 -15.78 -2.82
CA GLY A 82 8.40 -16.83 -2.83
C GLY A 82 7.03 -16.41 -2.29
N ASP A 83 6.08 -17.33 -2.40
CA ASP A 83 4.65 -17.19 -2.08
C ASP A 83 4.21 -18.12 -0.94
N GLY A 84 5.18 -18.68 -0.22
CA GLY A 84 4.94 -19.60 0.89
C GLY A 84 4.27 -18.93 2.11
N PRO A 85 3.79 -19.73 3.07
CA PRO A 85 3.12 -19.24 4.28
C PRO A 85 4.03 -18.36 5.17
N ASP A 86 5.34 -18.53 5.07
CA ASP A 86 6.34 -17.77 5.82
C ASP A 86 6.87 -16.54 5.05
N SER A 87 6.34 -16.28 3.86
CA SER A 87 6.68 -15.06 3.11
C SER A 87 6.16 -13.81 3.82
N VAL A 88 6.89 -12.70 3.73
CA VAL A 88 6.50 -11.41 4.31
C VAL A 88 5.08 -10.99 3.87
N PRO A 89 4.69 -11.05 2.58
CA PRO A 89 3.32 -10.74 2.17
C PRO A 89 2.26 -11.64 2.82
N ALA A 90 2.53 -12.95 2.96
CA ALA A 90 1.59 -13.88 3.60
C ALA A 90 1.41 -13.59 5.09
N ILE A 91 2.49 -13.25 5.79
CA ILE A 91 2.45 -12.86 7.21
C ILE A 91 1.63 -11.57 7.39
N LEU A 92 1.91 -10.54 6.58
CA LEU A 92 1.17 -9.26 6.63
C LEU A 92 -0.31 -9.46 6.26
N GLY A 93 -0.60 -10.36 5.32
CA GLY A 93 -1.97 -10.77 4.98
C GLY A 93 -2.71 -11.40 6.16
N ARG A 94 -2.08 -12.34 6.89
CA ARG A 94 -2.67 -12.91 8.10
C ARG A 94 -2.92 -11.87 9.19
N ALA A 95 -2.00 -10.92 9.37
CA ALA A 95 -2.19 -9.82 10.32
C ALA A 95 -3.39 -8.94 9.92
N MET A 96 -3.57 -8.70 8.61
CA MET A 96 -4.72 -7.96 8.06
C MET A 96 -6.05 -8.70 8.27
N ASP A 97 -6.05 -10.03 8.22
CA ASP A 97 -7.23 -10.87 8.42
C ASP A 97 -7.72 -10.92 9.88
N THR A 98 -6.92 -10.42 10.83
CA THR A 98 -7.36 -10.19 12.21
C THR A 98 -8.24 -8.95 12.33
N GLU A 99 -8.76 -8.66 13.52
CA GLU A 99 -9.47 -7.40 13.79
C GLU A 99 -8.57 -6.15 13.75
N LEU A 100 -7.25 -6.31 13.60
CA LEU A 100 -6.27 -5.23 13.66
C LEU A 100 -6.61 -4.07 12.72
N THR A 101 -6.88 -4.34 11.44
CA THR A 101 -7.17 -3.27 10.47
C THR A 101 -8.43 -2.49 10.84
N GLY A 102 -9.48 -3.17 11.31
CA GLY A 102 -10.69 -2.52 11.80
C GLY A 102 -10.47 -1.65 13.05
N MET A 103 -9.59 -2.08 13.96
CA MET A 103 -9.21 -1.27 15.13
C MET A 103 -8.39 -0.05 14.73
N ILE A 104 -7.45 -0.21 13.79
CA ILE A 104 -6.65 0.91 13.28
C ILE A 104 -7.52 1.91 12.52
N GLU A 105 -8.51 1.43 11.76
CA GLU A 105 -9.51 2.29 11.11
C GLU A 105 -10.27 3.13 12.14
N GLN A 106 -10.75 2.52 13.24
CA GLN A 106 -11.39 3.23 14.34
C GLN A 106 -10.46 4.30 14.95
N ALA A 107 -9.19 3.97 15.21
CA ALA A 107 -8.24 4.94 15.74
C ALA A 107 -8.00 6.13 14.78
N LEU A 108 -7.89 5.87 13.47
CA LEU A 108 -7.63 6.90 12.45
C LEU A 108 -8.79 7.89 12.26
N GLN A 109 -10.00 7.56 12.71
CA GLN A 109 -11.15 8.49 12.70
C GLN A 109 -10.96 9.66 13.70
N HIS A 110 -10.01 9.55 14.63
CA HIS A 110 -9.74 10.52 15.67
C HIS A 110 -8.41 11.24 15.42
N LYS A 111 -8.44 12.57 15.44
CA LYS A 111 -7.25 13.39 15.12
C LYS A 111 -6.24 13.46 16.27
N ASP A 112 -6.67 13.17 17.50
CA ASP A 112 -5.87 13.13 18.71
C ASP A 112 -5.23 11.76 18.97
N ARG A 113 -5.43 10.78 18.08
CA ARG A 113 -4.79 9.47 18.10
C ARG A 113 -3.78 9.40 16.97
N ILE A 114 -2.57 8.96 17.27
CA ILE A 114 -1.51 8.82 16.26
C ILE A 114 -1.34 7.34 15.96
N VAL A 115 -1.51 6.97 14.70
CA VAL A 115 -1.12 5.65 14.21
C VAL A 115 0.26 5.76 13.59
N ALA A 116 1.21 5.04 14.17
CA ALA A 116 2.57 4.94 13.70
C ALA A 116 2.82 3.57 13.06
N THR A 117 3.68 3.50 12.04
CA THR A 117 4.11 2.22 11.48
C THR A 117 5.61 2.16 11.27
N VAL A 118 6.17 0.96 11.29
CA VAL A 118 7.56 0.70 10.92
C VAL A 118 7.59 -0.38 9.83
N CYS A 119 8.49 -0.23 8.85
CA CYS A 119 8.75 -1.25 7.83
C CYS A 119 7.46 -1.66 7.09
N GLY A 120 7.15 -2.95 7.03
CA GLY A 120 5.93 -3.50 6.42
C GLY A 120 4.63 -3.15 7.16
N GLY A 121 4.67 -2.50 8.33
CA GLY A 121 3.46 -2.14 9.08
C GLY A 121 2.53 -1.21 8.30
N SER A 122 3.08 -0.29 7.50
CA SER A 122 2.26 0.54 6.61
C SER A 122 1.59 -0.26 5.50
N LEU A 123 2.13 -1.41 5.10
CA LEU A 123 1.49 -2.28 4.11
C LEU A 123 0.26 -2.98 4.70
N VAL A 124 0.25 -3.34 5.99
CA VAL A 124 -0.95 -3.89 6.65
C VAL A 124 -2.12 -2.91 6.51
N LEU A 125 -1.86 -1.62 6.81
CA LEU A 125 -2.85 -0.55 6.70
C LEU A 125 -3.20 -0.26 5.23
N ALA A 126 -2.21 -0.24 4.34
CA ALA A 126 -2.40 0.08 2.94
C ALA A 126 -3.24 -0.99 2.20
N MET A 127 -2.98 -2.27 2.47
CA MET A 127 -3.75 -3.39 1.95
C MET A 127 -5.18 -3.39 2.51
N GLY A 128 -5.37 -3.00 3.78
CA GLY A 128 -6.70 -2.72 4.35
C GLY A 128 -7.35 -1.46 3.79
N GLY A 129 -6.62 -0.66 3.00
CA GLY A 129 -7.15 0.52 2.33
C GLY A 129 -7.18 1.80 3.14
N LEU A 130 -6.53 1.81 4.31
CA LEU A 130 -6.54 2.92 5.26
C LEU A 130 -5.61 4.07 4.87
N LEU A 131 -4.74 3.84 3.87
CA LEU A 131 -3.73 4.81 3.41
C LEU A 131 -4.03 5.44 2.05
N GLU A 132 -5.24 5.25 1.50
CA GLU A 132 -5.57 5.81 0.19
C GLU A 132 -5.40 7.34 0.15
N GLY A 133 -4.66 7.83 -0.84
CA GLY A 133 -4.41 9.25 -1.05
C GLY A 133 -3.49 9.88 0.01
N ARG A 134 -3.01 9.11 0.99
CA ARG A 134 -2.16 9.60 2.09
C ARG A 134 -0.68 9.41 1.77
N PRO A 135 0.17 10.42 2.04
CA PRO A 135 1.62 10.26 2.02
C PRO A 135 2.08 9.18 3.01
N ALA A 136 2.86 8.22 2.54
CA ALA A 136 3.39 7.16 3.40
C ALA A 136 4.71 6.60 2.88
N VAL A 137 5.46 5.94 3.78
CA VAL A 137 6.63 5.14 3.45
C VAL A 137 6.53 3.74 4.07
N THR A 138 7.23 2.78 3.47
CA THR A 138 7.42 1.41 3.98
C THR A 138 8.88 0.98 3.79
N ASN A 139 9.20 -0.27 4.07
CA ASN A 139 10.47 -0.85 3.65
C ASN A 139 10.67 -0.66 2.14
N HIS A 140 11.88 -0.34 1.69
CA HIS A 140 12.18 -0.15 0.27
C HIS A 140 11.69 -1.29 -0.64
N LEU A 141 11.73 -2.54 -0.16
CA LEU A 141 11.21 -3.71 -0.90
C LEU A 141 9.69 -3.68 -1.11
N GLY A 142 8.96 -3.01 -0.22
CA GLY A 142 7.50 -2.89 -0.24
C GLY A 142 6.96 -1.66 -0.96
N MET A 143 7.80 -0.72 -1.40
CA MET A 143 7.34 0.56 -1.96
C MET A 143 6.50 0.41 -3.22
N ALA A 144 6.79 -0.60 -4.04
CA ALA A 144 5.99 -0.93 -5.23
C ALA A 144 4.56 -1.36 -4.85
N LEU A 145 4.42 -2.19 -3.81
CA LEU A 145 3.13 -2.63 -3.28
C LEU A 145 2.38 -1.45 -2.64
N LEU A 146 3.08 -0.61 -1.85
CA LEU A 146 2.49 0.60 -1.26
C LEU A 146 1.89 1.51 -2.34
N SER A 147 2.60 1.73 -3.45
CA SER A 147 2.07 2.53 -4.56
C SER A 147 0.84 1.88 -5.22
N ALA A 148 0.77 0.55 -5.25
CA ALA A 148 -0.31 -0.18 -5.90
C ALA A 148 -1.64 -0.14 -5.12
N THR A 149 -1.61 0.16 -3.82
CA THR A 149 -2.81 0.22 -2.96
C THR A 149 -3.55 1.57 -3.02
N GLY A 150 -2.95 2.58 -3.65
CA GLY A 150 -3.48 3.94 -3.73
C GLY A 150 -2.90 4.92 -2.71
N ALA A 151 -1.95 4.50 -1.87
CA ALA A 151 -1.16 5.42 -1.06
C ALA A 151 -0.25 6.31 -1.94
N VAL A 152 0.17 7.45 -1.39
CA VAL A 152 1.15 8.35 -2.03
C VAL A 152 2.54 8.00 -1.51
N PRO A 153 3.36 7.22 -2.25
CA PRO A 153 4.67 6.79 -1.77
C PRO A 153 5.63 7.97 -1.67
N VAL A 154 6.25 8.15 -0.50
CA VAL A 154 7.29 9.15 -0.26
C VAL A 154 8.59 8.44 0.09
N SER A 155 9.67 8.76 -0.63
CA SER A 155 11.00 8.26 -0.31
C SER A 155 11.63 9.11 0.79
N ALA A 156 11.32 8.78 2.04
CA ALA A 156 11.88 9.39 3.24
C ALA A 156 12.08 8.33 4.33
N ARG A 157 12.87 8.65 5.37
CA ARG A 157 13.06 7.72 6.49
C ARG A 157 11.83 7.66 7.40
N VAL A 158 11.21 8.82 7.61
CA VAL A 158 9.97 9.02 8.36
C VAL A 158 9.09 10.00 7.58
N VAL A 159 7.81 9.69 7.47
CA VAL A 159 6.77 10.51 6.83
C VAL A 159 5.70 10.80 7.88
N ASP A 160 5.43 12.07 8.14
CA ASP A 160 4.34 12.52 9.02
C ASP A 160 3.23 13.16 8.18
N ASP A 161 2.06 12.51 8.21
CA ASP A 161 0.80 12.96 7.62
C ASP A 161 -0.26 13.20 8.72
N GLY A 162 0.11 13.95 9.75
CA GLY A 162 -0.78 14.37 10.84
C GLY A 162 -1.00 13.28 11.88
N ASN A 163 -2.12 12.56 11.77
CA ASN A 163 -2.48 11.47 12.69
C ASN A 163 -1.96 10.09 12.21
N LEU A 164 -1.17 10.07 11.13
CA LEU A 164 -0.44 8.92 10.62
C LEU A 164 1.04 9.27 10.52
N VAL A 165 1.92 8.44 11.09
CA VAL A 165 3.37 8.57 10.96
C VAL A 165 3.97 7.25 10.50
N THR A 166 4.59 7.21 9.33
CA THR A 166 5.14 5.96 8.77
C THR A 166 6.66 6.02 8.69
N GLY A 167 7.30 4.94 9.11
CA GLY A 167 8.74 4.71 9.02
C GLY A 167 9.11 3.73 7.92
N GLY A 168 10.31 3.92 7.36
CA GLY A 168 10.90 3.02 6.38
C GLY A 168 11.35 1.67 6.97
N GLY A 169 12.46 1.11 6.48
CA GLY A 169 12.89 -0.23 6.90
C GLY A 169 13.46 -0.29 8.33
N VAL A 170 13.04 -1.31 9.08
CA VAL A 170 13.68 -1.88 10.28
C VAL A 170 14.13 -0.84 11.31
N THR A 171 15.39 -0.40 11.23
CA THR A 171 15.99 0.60 12.13
C THR A 171 15.28 1.96 12.14
N SER A 172 14.42 2.24 11.16
CA SER A 172 13.62 3.47 11.17
C SER A 172 12.69 3.56 12.38
N GLY A 173 12.39 2.44 13.06
CA GLY A 173 11.61 2.44 14.30
C GLY A 173 12.21 3.33 15.40
N LEU A 174 13.55 3.42 15.49
CA LEU A 174 14.22 4.35 16.40
C LEU A 174 13.89 5.81 16.06
N ASP A 175 13.99 6.18 14.77
CA ASP A 175 13.71 7.54 14.32
C ASP A 175 12.23 7.90 14.43
N VAL A 176 11.32 6.96 14.13
CA VAL A 176 9.87 7.15 14.31
C VAL A 176 9.56 7.43 15.77
N ALA A 177 10.05 6.60 16.68
CA ALA A 177 9.77 6.74 18.11
C ALA A 177 10.39 8.03 18.68
N LEU A 178 11.65 8.34 18.35
CA LEU A 178 12.30 9.57 18.80
C LEU A 178 11.62 10.83 18.24
N TYR A 179 11.16 10.78 16.99
CA TYR A 179 10.35 11.84 16.42
C TYR A 179 9.02 12.05 17.17
N LEU A 180 8.32 10.96 17.51
CA LEU A 180 7.07 11.04 18.26
C LEU A 180 7.29 11.52 19.70
N VAL A 181 8.38 11.11 20.35
CA VAL A 181 8.80 11.64 21.65
C VAL A 181 9.06 13.13 21.57
N GLU A 182 9.81 13.60 20.56
CA GLU A 182 10.04 15.04 20.35
C GLU A 182 8.72 15.79 20.13
N ARG A 183 7.84 15.25 19.29
CA ARG A 183 6.57 15.86 18.93
C ARG A 183 5.62 15.99 20.13
N GLU A 184 5.50 14.95 20.96
CA GLU A 184 4.50 14.89 22.03
C GLU A 184 5.03 15.37 23.39
N LEU A 185 6.33 15.26 23.65
CA LEU A 185 6.95 15.62 24.94
C LEU A 185 8.00 16.72 24.84
N GLY A 186 8.40 17.08 23.62
CA GLY A 186 9.36 18.12 23.35
C GLY A 186 10.80 17.60 23.16
N PRO A 187 11.66 18.44 22.57
CA PRO A 187 13.01 18.06 22.15
C PRO A 187 13.96 17.73 23.30
N ARG A 188 13.68 18.20 24.53
CA ARG A 188 14.54 17.91 25.69
C ARG A 188 14.49 16.44 26.09
N ILE A 189 13.31 15.83 26.06
CA ILE A 189 13.15 14.41 26.37
C ILE A 189 13.74 13.56 25.24
N ALA A 190 13.42 13.90 23.98
CA ALA A 190 14.00 13.21 22.83
C ALA A 190 15.54 13.23 22.85
N HIS A 191 16.14 14.39 23.12
CA HIS A 191 17.59 14.53 23.22
C HIS A 191 18.18 13.71 24.37
N ALA A 192 17.53 13.66 25.53
CA ALA A 192 18.00 12.81 26.64
C ALA A 192 18.01 11.32 26.27
N VAL A 193 17.00 10.86 25.52
CA VAL A 193 16.95 9.48 25.01
C VAL A 193 18.04 9.24 23.96
N GLU A 194 18.27 10.18 23.02
CA GLU A 194 19.37 10.10 22.05
C GLU A 194 20.73 9.99 22.74
N GLN A 195 20.97 10.79 23.79
CA GLN A 195 22.20 10.73 24.59
C GLN A 195 22.35 9.39 25.33
N LEU A 196 21.26 8.88 25.92
CA LEU A 196 21.28 7.58 26.61
C LEU A 196 21.58 6.42 25.65
N PHE A 197 21.05 6.48 24.43
CA PHE A 197 21.20 5.41 23.44
C PHE A 197 22.45 5.56 22.57
N GLU A 198 23.19 6.66 22.73
CA GLU A 198 24.28 7.06 21.83
C GLU A 198 23.84 7.02 20.36
N TYR A 199 22.62 7.51 20.09
CA TYR A 199 21.96 7.42 18.80
C TYR A 199 21.64 8.80 18.22
N GLU A 200 22.09 9.04 16.99
CA GLU A 200 21.76 10.23 16.22
C GLU A 200 20.69 9.91 15.18
N ARG A 201 19.54 10.58 15.26
CA ARG A 201 18.48 10.46 14.25
C ARG A 201 18.96 10.85 12.85
N ARG A 202 18.48 10.13 11.85
CA ARG A 202 18.88 10.34 10.45
C ARG A 202 17.85 11.14 9.66
N GLY A 203 18.29 12.28 9.15
CA GLY A 203 17.57 13.07 8.14
C GLY A 203 16.38 13.86 8.71
N THR A 204 15.67 14.54 7.81
CA THR A 204 14.51 15.35 8.16
C THR A 204 13.24 14.52 7.98
N VAL A 205 12.33 14.58 8.96
CA VAL A 205 11.00 13.99 8.82
C VAL A 205 10.25 14.73 7.71
N TRP A 206 9.78 13.97 6.71
CA TRP A 206 9.04 14.55 5.60
C TRP A 206 7.61 14.89 6.04
N LYS A 207 7.11 16.05 5.59
CA LYS A 207 5.74 16.53 5.79
C LYS A 207 5.26 17.25 4.53
N ASP A 208 3.98 17.16 4.19
CA ASP A 208 3.39 17.94 3.09
C ASP A 208 3.07 19.39 3.53
N THR A 209 4.10 20.10 3.98
CA THR A 209 3.99 21.50 4.43
C THR A 209 5.13 22.36 3.89
N GLY A 210 4.86 23.64 3.68
CA GLY A 210 5.85 24.60 3.16
C GLY A 210 5.86 24.72 1.64
N ILE A 211 6.93 25.33 1.11
CA ILE A 211 7.08 25.59 -0.33
C ILE A 211 7.55 24.31 -1.03
N LYS A 212 6.85 23.90 -2.11
CA LYS A 212 7.23 22.74 -2.90
C LYS A 212 8.57 22.97 -3.61
N PRO A 213 9.52 22.00 -3.62
CA PRO A 213 10.75 22.11 -4.38
C PRO A 213 10.49 22.29 -5.88
N ASN A 214 11.31 23.10 -6.55
CA ASN A 214 11.25 23.25 -8.00
C ASN A 214 11.77 21.99 -8.69
N VAL A 215 10.88 21.05 -9.02
CA VAL A 215 11.20 19.85 -9.80
C VAL A 215 11.27 20.23 -11.28
N ASN A 216 12.22 21.09 -11.67
CA ASN A 216 12.58 21.37 -13.07
C ASN A 216 13.92 22.12 -13.17
N LYS A 217 15.01 21.37 -13.11
CA LYS A 217 16.18 21.57 -13.97
C LYS A 217 16.58 20.19 -14.46
N SER A 218 16.05 19.81 -15.62
CA SER A 218 16.46 18.64 -16.36
C SER A 218 17.98 18.57 -16.42
N VAL A 219 18.55 17.45 -15.98
CA VAL A 219 19.87 17.00 -16.45
C VAL A 219 19.69 16.77 -17.95
N THR A 220 20.08 17.74 -18.76
CA THR A 220 20.20 17.60 -20.20
C THR A 220 21.41 16.72 -20.47
N SER A 221 21.19 15.43 -20.72
CA SER A 221 22.14 14.62 -21.48
C SER A 221 21.93 14.95 -22.96
N ASP A 222 22.92 15.59 -23.55
CA ASP A 222 23.06 15.88 -24.96
C ASP A 222 22.95 14.60 -25.82
N GLU A 223 22.08 14.62 -26.85
CA GLU A 223 22.34 14.24 -28.27
C GLU A 223 21.02 13.93 -29.06
N PRO A 224 20.99 14.01 -30.40
CA PRO A 224 20.57 15.23 -31.10
C PRO A 224 19.29 15.07 -31.94
N ASN A 225 18.69 16.22 -32.25
CA ASN A 225 17.59 16.43 -33.19
C ASN A 225 17.74 15.65 -34.51
N ALA A 226 16.74 14.81 -34.82
CA ALA A 226 16.41 14.44 -36.18
C ALA A 226 15.08 15.09 -36.57
N ALA A 227 15.18 16.14 -37.38
CA ALA A 227 14.05 16.79 -38.02
C ALA A 227 13.36 15.83 -39.00
N VAL A 228 12.05 15.69 -38.89
CA VAL A 228 11.22 15.06 -39.93
C VAL A 228 10.19 16.07 -40.41
N ASN A 229 10.27 16.34 -41.71
CA ASN A 229 9.44 17.26 -42.46
C ASN A 229 7.94 16.97 -42.33
N LYS A 230 7.17 17.99 -41.95
CA LYS A 230 5.72 18.04 -42.17
C LYS A 230 5.46 18.35 -43.64
N THR A 231 4.90 17.39 -44.36
CA THR A 231 4.19 17.67 -45.63
C THR A 231 2.71 17.43 -45.37
N ALA A 232 1.94 18.51 -45.44
CA ALA A 232 0.49 18.49 -45.31
C ALA A 232 -0.14 17.93 -46.60
N MET A 233 -1.02 16.94 -46.45
CA MET A 233 -2.03 16.61 -47.45
C MET A 233 -3.40 16.64 -46.78
N ILE A 234 -4.25 17.50 -47.31
CA ILE A 234 -5.66 17.66 -46.97
C ILE A 234 -6.46 16.59 -47.73
N PRO A 235 -7.36 15.84 -47.08
CA PRO A 235 -8.52 15.30 -47.76
C PRO A 235 -9.79 16.07 -47.36
N THR A 236 -10.50 16.51 -48.39
CA THR A 236 -11.82 17.14 -48.39
C THR A 236 -12.89 16.14 -47.89
N PRO A 237 -13.98 16.60 -47.25
CA PRO A 237 -14.93 15.71 -46.59
C PRO A 237 -15.99 15.21 -47.58
N ASN A 238 -16.24 13.91 -47.59
CA ASN A 238 -17.54 13.35 -47.95
C ASN A 238 -17.57 11.85 -47.67
N SER A 239 -18.32 11.46 -46.65
CA SER A 239 -19.51 10.62 -46.83
C SER A 239 -20.15 10.36 -45.47
N GLN A 240 -21.43 10.70 -45.39
CA GLN A 240 -22.33 10.25 -44.34
C GLN A 240 -22.25 8.73 -44.22
N HIS A 241 -21.75 8.24 -43.09
CA HIS A 241 -21.98 6.87 -42.68
C HIS A 241 -23.04 6.86 -41.58
N SER A 242 -24.15 6.19 -41.88
CA SER A 242 -25.07 5.65 -40.90
C SER A 242 -24.27 4.95 -39.81
N LYS A 243 -24.44 5.38 -38.54
CA LYS A 243 -23.85 4.69 -37.39
C LYS A 243 -24.48 3.30 -37.26
N SER A 244 -23.86 2.30 -37.86
CA SER A 244 -24.06 0.91 -37.50
C SER A 244 -23.39 0.69 -36.14
N ILE A 245 -24.11 0.11 -35.19
CA ILE A 245 -23.56 -0.41 -33.93
C ILE A 245 -22.57 -1.51 -34.32
N GLN A 246 -21.28 -1.19 -34.42
CA GLN A 246 -20.28 -2.20 -34.73
C GLN A 246 -19.86 -2.85 -33.43
N ALA A 247 -20.39 -4.07 -33.21
CA ALA A 247 -20.00 -4.89 -32.07
C ALA A 247 -18.49 -5.07 -32.06
N SER A 248 -17.88 -4.87 -30.90
CA SER A 248 -16.45 -5.09 -30.71
C SER A 248 -16.17 -6.59 -30.64
N VAL A 249 -14.96 -7.02 -31.05
CA VAL A 249 -14.50 -8.40 -30.82
C VAL A 249 -14.52 -8.77 -29.33
N PHE A 250 -14.51 -7.78 -28.45
CA PHE A 250 -14.57 -7.97 -27.00
C PHE A 250 -16.00 -8.16 -26.47
N ASP A 251 -17.05 -7.84 -27.23
CA ASP A 251 -18.43 -7.84 -26.73
C ASP A 251 -18.90 -9.25 -26.37
N GLY A 252 -19.46 -9.41 -25.17
CA GLY A 252 -19.96 -10.69 -24.64
C GLY A 252 -19.40 -11.01 -23.26
N ASP A 253 -19.75 -12.21 -22.78
CA ASP A 253 -19.27 -12.74 -21.51
C ASP A 253 -18.02 -13.60 -21.71
N TRP A 254 -17.07 -13.47 -20.79
CA TRP A 254 -15.78 -14.15 -20.83
C TRP A 254 -15.49 -14.81 -19.49
N GLU A 255 -15.08 -16.07 -19.52
CA GLU A 255 -14.44 -16.72 -18.38
C GLU A 255 -12.94 -16.53 -18.50
N THR A 256 -12.35 -15.78 -17.57
CA THR A 256 -10.93 -15.44 -17.57
C THR A 256 -10.22 -15.94 -16.32
N THR A 257 -8.97 -16.30 -16.49
CA THR A 257 -8.07 -16.72 -15.41
C THR A 257 -6.87 -15.78 -15.37
N ILE A 258 -6.53 -15.30 -14.17
CA ILE A 258 -5.36 -14.46 -13.91
C ILE A 258 -4.37 -15.26 -13.08
N ALA A 259 -3.12 -15.37 -13.55
CA ALA A 259 -2.04 -16.02 -12.82
C ALA A 259 -1.42 -15.04 -11.82
N THR A 260 -1.86 -15.08 -10.55
CA THR A 260 -1.34 -14.23 -9.47
C THR A 260 -0.25 -14.94 -8.67
N PRO A 261 0.60 -14.23 -7.91
CA PRO A 261 1.59 -14.85 -7.03
C PRO A 261 0.99 -15.77 -5.96
N VAL A 262 -0.28 -15.59 -5.58
CA VAL A 262 -0.96 -16.43 -4.57
C VAL A 262 -1.82 -17.54 -5.20
N GLY A 263 -1.73 -17.71 -6.52
CA GLY A 263 -2.49 -18.73 -7.26
C GLY A 263 -3.27 -18.18 -8.46
N LYS A 264 -3.99 -19.08 -9.13
CA LYS A 264 -4.88 -18.72 -10.23
C LYS A 264 -6.19 -18.14 -9.69
N MET A 265 -6.65 -17.07 -10.32
CA MET A 265 -7.86 -16.36 -9.95
C MET A 265 -8.83 -16.35 -11.12
N GLU A 266 -10.03 -16.89 -10.92
CA GLU A 266 -11.09 -16.88 -11.93
C GLU A 266 -11.90 -15.57 -11.84
N VAL A 267 -12.09 -14.91 -12.97
CA VAL A 267 -12.81 -13.65 -13.11
C VAL A 267 -13.70 -13.73 -14.35
N LYS A 268 -14.99 -13.46 -14.17
CA LYS A 268 -15.94 -13.32 -15.29
C LYS A 268 -15.95 -11.88 -15.77
N LEU A 269 -15.73 -11.65 -17.05
CA LEU A 269 -15.87 -10.32 -17.64
C LEU A 269 -17.14 -10.27 -18.47
N SER A 270 -17.90 -9.18 -18.36
CA SER A 270 -19.04 -8.91 -19.23
C SER A 270 -18.77 -7.58 -19.92
N ILE A 271 -18.62 -7.60 -21.25
CA ILE A 271 -18.16 -6.44 -22.03
C ILE A 271 -19.21 -6.09 -23.08
N LEU A 272 -19.48 -4.80 -23.25
CA LEU A 272 -20.45 -4.31 -24.21
C LEU A 272 -20.00 -2.99 -24.82
N THR A 273 -20.09 -2.91 -26.14
CA THR A 273 -19.86 -1.68 -26.89
C THR A 273 -21.19 -1.02 -27.26
N ARG A 274 -21.38 0.23 -26.84
CA ARG A 274 -22.52 1.06 -27.23
C ARG A 274 -22.03 2.43 -27.67
N ASP A 275 -22.47 2.88 -28.84
CA ASP A 275 -22.12 4.21 -29.38
C ASP A 275 -20.61 4.50 -29.39
N ASP A 276 -19.81 3.50 -29.78
CA ASP A 276 -18.34 3.53 -29.79
C ASP A 276 -17.68 3.66 -28.39
N LEU A 277 -18.47 3.54 -27.32
CA LEU A 277 -17.98 3.47 -25.94
C LEU A 277 -18.04 2.03 -25.45
N ILE A 278 -16.91 1.57 -24.89
CA ILE A 278 -16.86 0.28 -24.22
C ILE A 278 -17.27 0.46 -22.76
N GLN A 279 -18.13 -0.43 -22.32
CA GLN A 279 -18.46 -0.64 -20.93
C GLN A 279 -18.16 -2.09 -20.59
N GLY A 280 -17.87 -2.35 -19.32
CA GLY A 280 -17.73 -3.72 -18.88
C GLY A 280 -17.72 -3.83 -17.37
N THR A 281 -17.95 -5.06 -16.91
CA THR A 281 -17.85 -5.44 -15.52
C THR A 281 -16.92 -6.63 -15.37
N ALA A 282 -16.29 -6.72 -14.21
CA ALA A 282 -15.54 -7.89 -13.76
C ALA A 282 -16.21 -8.45 -12.50
N THR A 283 -16.54 -9.73 -12.51
CA THR A 283 -17.16 -10.44 -11.40
C THR A 283 -16.22 -11.51 -10.85
N GLN A 284 -15.95 -11.46 -9.55
CA GLN A 284 -15.19 -12.46 -8.81
C GLN A 284 -15.96 -12.87 -7.56
N GLY A 285 -16.35 -14.15 -7.47
CA GLY A 285 -17.27 -14.60 -6.42
C GLY A 285 -18.59 -13.82 -6.49
N ASP A 286 -18.97 -13.17 -5.38
CA ASP A 286 -20.19 -12.37 -5.28
C ASP A 286 -19.98 -10.87 -5.57
N GLU A 287 -18.74 -10.44 -5.86
CA GLU A 287 -18.41 -9.04 -6.10
C GLU A 287 -18.33 -8.74 -7.60
N THR A 288 -19.00 -7.67 -8.03
CA THR A 288 -18.96 -7.17 -9.41
C THR A 288 -18.51 -5.71 -9.43
N ILE A 289 -17.50 -5.40 -10.24
CA ILE A 289 -16.85 -4.09 -10.31
C ILE A 289 -16.90 -3.60 -11.76
N GLU A 290 -17.32 -2.35 -11.96
CA GLU A 290 -17.32 -1.71 -13.28
C GLU A 290 -15.91 -1.34 -13.73
N PHE A 291 -15.67 -1.40 -15.05
CA PHE A 291 -14.43 -0.97 -15.66
C PHE A 291 -14.24 0.54 -15.48
N MET A 292 -13.09 0.94 -14.97
CA MET A 292 -12.68 2.34 -14.95
C MET A 292 -11.87 2.67 -16.19
N ASN A 293 -12.25 3.75 -16.88
CA ASN A 293 -11.57 4.28 -18.06
C ASN A 293 -11.26 3.21 -19.13
N PRO A 294 -12.25 2.43 -19.61
CA PRO A 294 -12.04 1.50 -20.70
C PRO A 294 -11.65 2.24 -21.98
N VAL A 295 -10.59 1.79 -22.65
CA VAL A 295 -10.07 2.35 -23.89
C VAL A 295 -9.75 1.21 -24.85
N LEU A 296 -10.33 1.25 -26.06
CA LEU A 296 -9.96 0.38 -27.17
C LEU A 296 -9.15 1.17 -28.19
N GLN A 297 -7.92 0.72 -28.42
CA GLN A 297 -7.03 1.29 -29.41
C GLN A 297 -6.25 0.16 -30.09
N ASP A 298 -6.14 0.16 -31.42
CA ASP A 298 -5.34 -0.81 -32.19
C ASP A 298 -5.64 -2.29 -31.83
N ASN A 299 -6.93 -2.64 -31.73
CA ASN A 299 -7.43 -3.98 -31.34
C ASN A 299 -7.03 -4.45 -29.93
N LYS A 300 -6.68 -3.50 -29.07
CA LYS A 300 -6.23 -3.73 -27.71
C LYS A 300 -7.13 -2.99 -26.73
N LEU A 301 -7.74 -3.74 -25.82
CA LEU A 301 -8.62 -3.20 -24.80
C LEU A 301 -7.85 -3.03 -23.49
N ALA A 302 -7.84 -1.82 -22.96
CA ALA A 302 -7.27 -1.51 -21.66
C ALA A 302 -8.32 -0.92 -20.75
N TRP A 303 -8.30 -1.29 -19.47
CA TRP A 303 -9.16 -0.72 -18.43
C TRP A 303 -8.46 -0.80 -17.08
N SER A 304 -9.05 -0.20 -16.05
CA SER A 304 -8.60 -0.34 -14.68
C SER A 304 -9.70 -0.89 -13.79
N LEU A 305 -9.31 -1.66 -12.77
CA LEU A 305 -10.19 -2.07 -11.68
C LEU A 305 -9.59 -1.65 -10.36
N ARG A 306 -10.46 -1.25 -9.44
CA ARG A 306 -10.11 -0.99 -8.05
C ARG A 306 -10.58 -2.16 -7.21
N ILE A 307 -9.66 -3.05 -6.87
CA ILE A 307 -9.94 -4.21 -6.04
C ILE A 307 -9.93 -3.79 -4.58
N THR A 308 -10.88 -4.30 -3.81
CA THR A 308 -11.02 -4.01 -2.38
C THR A 308 -10.90 -5.23 -1.48
N LYS A 309 -10.99 -6.44 -2.04
CA LYS A 309 -10.84 -7.71 -1.32
C LYS A 309 -10.01 -8.72 -2.13
N PRO A 310 -9.25 -9.62 -1.45
CA PRO A 310 -8.99 -9.64 -0.01
C PRO A 310 -8.12 -8.45 0.45
N MET A 311 -7.48 -7.75 -0.49
CA MET A 311 -6.71 -6.54 -0.22
C MET A 311 -6.96 -5.46 -1.28
N ARG A 312 -6.72 -4.20 -0.92
CA ARG A 312 -6.79 -3.07 -1.84
C ARG A 312 -5.65 -3.08 -2.85
N LEU A 313 -6.00 -3.13 -4.14
CA LEU A 313 -5.07 -3.01 -5.26
C LEU A 313 -5.73 -2.28 -6.44
N ASN A 314 -4.98 -1.39 -7.08
CA ASN A 314 -5.37 -0.78 -8.34
C ASN A 314 -4.71 -1.55 -9.49
N LEU A 315 -5.52 -2.30 -10.24
CA LEU A 315 -5.10 -3.12 -11.35
C LEU A 315 -5.36 -2.41 -12.68
N LYS A 316 -4.37 -2.41 -13.55
CA LYS A 316 -4.51 -2.06 -14.97
C LYS A 316 -4.50 -3.32 -15.80
N PHE A 317 -5.47 -3.44 -16.68
CA PHE A 317 -5.64 -4.57 -17.58
C PHE A 317 -5.34 -4.13 -18.99
N GLU A 318 -4.80 -5.07 -19.75
CA GLU A 318 -4.45 -4.85 -21.13
C GLU A 318 -4.56 -6.19 -21.88
N VAL A 319 -5.52 -6.29 -22.79
CA VAL A 319 -5.86 -7.54 -23.46
C VAL A 319 -6.03 -7.36 -24.96
N VAL A 320 -5.85 -8.47 -25.67
CA VAL A 320 -6.22 -8.65 -27.07
C VAL A 320 -7.12 -9.88 -27.18
N ALA A 321 -8.01 -9.89 -28.15
CA ALA A 321 -8.88 -11.03 -28.43
C ALA A 321 -8.79 -11.44 -29.90
N ASP A 322 -8.86 -12.75 -30.12
CA ASP A 322 -8.97 -13.39 -31.43
C ASP A 322 -10.09 -14.43 -31.38
N GLY A 323 -11.22 -14.10 -32.03
CA GLY A 323 -12.47 -14.88 -31.94
C GLY A 323 -12.96 -15.01 -30.50
N ASP A 324 -12.93 -16.23 -29.98
CA ASP A 324 -13.40 -16.60 -28.64
C ASP A 324 -12.28 -16.72 -27.60
N HIS A 325 -11.05 -16.34 -27.95
CA HIS A 325 -9.89 -16.39 -27.06
C HIS A 325 -9.39 -15.00 -26.73
N MET A 326 -9.17 -14.74 -25.45
CA MET A 326 -8.59 -13.50 -24.92
C MET A 326 -7.27 -13.80 -24.23
N VAL A 327 -6.26 -12.96 -24.48
CA VAL A 327 -4.99 -13.00 -23.76
C VAL A 327 -4.55 -11.59 -23.41
N GLY A 328 -3.83 -11.46 -22.30
CA GLY A 328 -3.34 -10.17 -21.87
C GLY A 328 -2.61 -10.22 -20.55
N ILE A 329 -2.58 -9.07 -19.89
CA ILE A 329 -1.95 -8.90 -18.59
C ILE A 329 -2.83 -8.09 -17.65
N ALA A 330 -2.66 -8.35 -16.36
CA ALA A 330 -3.12 -7.53 -15.26
C ALA A 330 -1.90 -7.05 -14.47
N LYS A 331 -1.77 -5.75 -14.20
CA LYS A 331 -0.61 -5.17 -13.52
C LYS A 331 -1.01 -4.16 -12.45
N ALA A 332 -0.39 -4.26 -11.27
CA ALA A 332 -0.60 -3.34 -10.16
C ALA A 332 0.63 -2.43 -9.98
N GLY A 333 0.56 -1.17 -10.44
CA GLY A 333 1.66 -0.22 -10.29
C GLY A 333 3.00 -0.75 -10.83
N LEU A 334 4.01 -0.81 -9.96
CA LEU A 334 5.36 -1.29 -10.27
C LEU A 334 5.56 -2.80 -10.05
N LEU A 335 4.53 -3.52 -9.60
CA LEU A 335 4.61 -4.97 -9.41
C LEU A 335 4.73 -5.73 -10.75
N PRO A 336 5.28 -6.95 -10.75
CA PRO A 336 5.28 -7.82 -11.92
C PRO A 336 3.87 -8.01 -12.49
N ALA A 337 3.77 -8.12 -13.82
CA ALA A 337 2.49 -8.31 -14.48
C ALA A 337 2.05 -9.78 -14.38
N SER A 338 0.78 -9.98 -14.03
CA SER A 338 0.11 -11.28 -14.04
C SER A 338 -0.44 -11.58 -15.43
N LYS A 339 -0.25 -12.80 -15.92
CA LYS A 339 -0.83 -13.23 -17.20
C LYS A 339 -2.35 -13.41 -17.04
N LEU A 340 -3.11 -12.88 -18.01
CA LEU A 340 -4.54 -13.08 -18.16
C LEU A 340 -4.81 -13.93 -19.41
N THR A 341 -5.68 -14.92 -19.29
CA THR A 341 -6.21 -15.72 -20.41
C THR A 341 -7.70 -15.91 -20.22
N GLY A 342 -8.50 -15.96 -21.29
CA GLY A 342 -9.91 -16.26 -21.16
C GLY A 342 -10.56 -16.78 -22.41
N ASN A 343 -11.73 -17.38 -22.25
CA ASN A 343 -12.57 -17.89 -23.33
C ASN A 343 -13.95 -17.25 -23.27
N ARG A 344 -14.54 -16.99 -24.42
CA ARG A 344 -15.91 -16.50 -24.50
C ARG A 344 -16.90 -17.56 -24.00
N VAL A 345 -17.89 -17.13 -23.24
CA VAL A 345 -19.03 -17.97 -22.88
C VAL A 345 -19.97 -18.03 -24.07
N THR A 346 -20.14 -19.22 -24.64
CA THR A 346 -21.08 -19.52 -25.74
C THR A 346 -22.49 -19.80 -25.25
#